data_AF-A0A977Q369-F1
#
_entry.id   AF-A0A977Q369-F1
#
_cell.length_a   1.000
_cell.length_b   1.000
_cell.length_c   1.000
_cell.angle_alpha   90.00
_cell.angle_beta   90.00
_cell.angle_gamma   90.00
#
_symmetry.space_group_name_H-M   'P 1'
#
loop_
_entity.id
_entity.type
_entity.pdbx_description
1 polymer ?
#
loop_
_entity_poly.entity_id
_entity_poly.type
_entity_poly.pdbx_seq_one_letter_code
_entity_poly.pdbx_strand_id
1 'polypeptide(L)'
;MQPSVSILKFLDEPYTLTAEQVSFYQKNRYIKLKHVLNQETLDFFNNAITIRVNQMKTIDTPLEQRSTYGKAFLQLFNLWCEDEVVKKLIFSKRLGKIASDLMQTDGVRIYHDQALFKEGGGGITPWHADQYYWPSQTDKTVTAWMPLQATPLELGPLEFSAASHQIVEGRELEIGDESEAVIQQKLRVTDFKHVIEPFDAGEISFHSGWVFHRAGANVTNQMRKVMTIIFMDKDMKLKAPENKNQINDWNTWCPGATVGEVINSPINPIIYQR
;
A
#
# COMPACT_ATOMS: atom_id res chain seq x y z
N MET A 1 -23.22 -2.26 9.70
CA MET A 1 -22.48 -2.86 10.83
C MET A 1 -21.65 -1.76 11.50
N GLN A 2 -21.39 -1.81 12.81
CA GLN A 2 -20.51 -0.84 13.50
C GLN A 2 -19.49 -1.58 14.36
N PRO A 3 -18.23 -1.09 14.47
CA PRO A 3 -17.20 -1.73 15.27
C PRO A 3 -17.51 -1.62 16.76
N SER A 4 -17.07 -2.61 17.53
CA SER A 4 -17.17 -2.60 18.99
C SER A 4 -16.29 -1.49 19.59
N VAL A 5 -16.58 -1.09 20.83
CA VAL A 5 -15.72 -0.16 21.58
C VAL A 5 -14.31 -0.72 21.77
N SER A 6 -14.19 -2.05 21.90
CA SER A 6 -12.89 -2.77 21.96
C SER A 6 -12.05 -2.51 20.71
N ILE A 7 -12.63 -2.72 19.52
CA ILE A 7 -11.97 -2.48 18.23
C ILE A 7 -11.54 -1.01 18.11
N LEU A 8 -12.43 -0.06 18.43
CA LEU A 8 -12.11 1.37 18.33
C LEU A 8 -10.95 1.76 19.25
N LYS A 9 -10.98 1.31 20.50
CA LYS A 9 -9.89 1.55 21.46
C LYS A 9 -8.57 0.94 20.98
N PHE A 10 -8.62 -0.26 20.43
CA PHE A 10 -7.42 -0.93 19.90
C PHE A 10 -6.79 -0.18 18.71
N LEU A 11 -7.61 0.39 17.83
CA LEU A 11 -7.17 1.23 16.70
C LEU A 11 -6.59 2.58 17.14
N ASP A 12 -7.05 3.11 18.28
CA ASP A 12 -6.50 4.35 18.85
C ASP A 12 -5.22 4.13 19.68
N GLU A 13 -4.98 2.90 20.14
CA GLU A 13 -3.79 2.54 20.90
C GLU A 13 -2.53 2.49 20.01
N PRO A 14 -1.45 3.21 20.35
CA PRO A 14 -0.19 3.17 19.61
C PRO A 14 0.39 1.77 19.45
N TYR A 15 0.90 1.45 18.26
CA TYR A 15 1.91 0.40 18.07
C TYR A 15 3.29 1.05 18.28
N THR A 16 4.07 0.55 19.24
CA THR A 16 5.39 1.10 19.52
C THR A 16 6.44 0.33 18.72
N LEU A 17 7.14 1.02 17.82
CA LEU A 17 8.27 0.46 17.09
C LEU A 17 9.53 0.46 17.97
N THR A 18 10.31 -0.61 17.90
CA THR A 18 11.65 -0.63 18.51
C THR A 18 12.66 0.14 17.65
N ALA A 19 13.78 0.53 18.25
CA ALA A 19 14.87 1.18 17.51
C ALA A 19 15.42 0.29 16.38
N GLU A 20 15.44 -1.02 16.58
CA GLU A 20 15.87 -2.01 15.58
C GLU A 20 14.88 -2.09 14.42
N GLN A 21 13.57 -2.03 14.69
CA GLN A 21 12.54 -2.01 13.64
C GLN A 21 12.65 -0.74 12.79
N VAL A 22 12.81 0.43 13.43
CA VAL A 22 13.02 1.69 12.70
C VAL A 22 14.31 1.62 11.88
N SER A 23 15.42 1.13 12.47
CA SER A 23 16.70 0.98 11.77
C SER A 23 16.62 0.01 10.60
N PHE A 24 15.88 -1.09 10.75
CA PHE A 24 15.63 -2.05 9.67
C PHE A 24 14.90 -1.37 8.51
N TYR A 25 13.84 -0.61 8.79
CA TYR A 25 13.13 0.12 7.75
C TYR A 25 14.00 1.20 7.11
N GLN A 26 14.78 1.99 7.86
CA GLN A 26 15.67 2.99 7.27
C GLN A 26 16.68 2.37 6.30
N LYS A 27 17.22 1.20 6.65
CA LYS A 27 18.18 0.49 5.80
C LYS A 27 17.52 -0.12 4.56
N ASN A 28 16.41 -0.84 4.75
CA ASN A 28 15.86 -1.69 3.70
C ASN A 28 14.69 -1.07 2.95
N ARG A 29 14.10 0.00 3.48
CA ARG A 29 12.88 0.70 3.03
C ARG A 29 11.62 -0.15 2.93
N TYR A 30 11.62 -1.30 3.60
CA TYR A 30 10.43 -2.04 3.91
C TYR A 30 10.55 -2.64 5.32
N ILE A 31 9.42 -3.04 5.90
CA ILE A 31 9.37 -3.83 7.13
C ILE A 31 8.06 -4.61 7.19
N LYS A 32 8.07 -5.82 7.76
CA LYS A 32 6.87 -6.55 8.16
C LYS A 32 6.72 -6.46 9.68
N LEU A 33 5.52 -6.09 10.13
CA LEU A 33 5.20 -5.92 11.54
C LEU A 33 4.09 -6.88 11.91
N LYS A 34 4.38 -7.76 12.88
CA LYS A 34 3.41 -8.72 13.40
C LYS A 34 2.44 -8.05 14.37
N HIS A 35 1.23 -8.61 14.44
CA HIS A 35 0.20 -8.21 15.41
C HIS A 35 -0.16 -6.72 15.33
N VAL A 36 -0.09 -6.12 14.14
CA VAL A 36 -0.55 -4.73 13.96
C VAL A 36 -2.06 -4.69 14.13
N LEU A 37 -2.78 -5.70 13.63
CA LEU A 37 -4.18 -5.94 13.95
C LEU A 37 -4.31 -7.20 14.81
N ASN A 38 -5.17 -7.13 15.84
CA ASN A 38 -5.62 -8.31 16.55
C ASN A 38 -6.73 -9.03 15.74
N GLN A 39 -7.03 -10.28 16.11
CA GLN A 39 -8.00 -11.11 15.38
C GLN A 39 -9.40 -10.48 15.31
N GLU A 40 -9.90 -9.93 16.44
CA GLU A 40 -11.22 -9.28 16.50
C GLU A 40 -11.34 -8.14 15.47
N THR A 41 -10.32 -7.27 15.42
CA THR A 41 -10.27 -6.13 14.51
C THR A 41 -10.13 -6.59 13.06
N LEU A 42 -9.25 -7.56 12.80
CA LEU A 42 -9.03 -8.11 11.47
C LEU A 42 -10.32 -8.72 10.90
N ASP A 43 -11.00 -9.57 11.66
CA ASP A 43 -12.22 -10.25 11.21
C ASP A 43 -13.34 -9.26 10.90
N PHE A 44 -13.52 -8.27 11.79
CA PHE A 44 -14.51 -7.22 11.60
C PHE A 44 -14.26 -6.44 10.29
N PHE A 45 -13.03 -5.96 10.09
CA PHE A 45 -12.71 -5.15 8.91
C PHE A 45 -12.58 -5.98 7.64
N ASN A 46 -12.18 -7.25 7.70
CA ASN A 46 -12.26 -8.15 6.55
C ASN A 46 -13.70 -8.24 6.04
N ASN A 47 -14.67 -8.44 6.94
CA ASN A 47 -16.08 -8.48 6.57
C ASN A 47 -16.56 -7.14 6.01
N ALA A 48 -16.32 -6.03 6.73
CA ALA A 48 -16.77 -4.70 6.32
C ALA A 48 -16.20 -4.29 4.94
N ILE A 49 -14.90 -4.50 4.71
CA ILE A 49 -14.24 -4.20 3.44
C ILE A 49 -14.77 -5.13 2.35
N THR A 50 -14.95 -6.42 2.62
CA THR A 50 -15.52 -7.36 1.64
C THR A 50 -16.92 -6.95 1.20
N ILE A 51 -17.78 -6.51 2.13
CA ILE A 51 -19.13 -6.01 1.81
C ILE A 51 -19.02 -4.77 0.90
N ARG A 52 -18.18 -3.80 1.27
CA ARG A 52 -18.02 -2.57 0.50
C ARG A 52 -17.46 -2.82 -0.90
N VAL A 53 -16.44 -3.66 -1.02
CA VAL A 53 -15.87 -4.09 -2.31
C VAL A 53 -16.95 -4.73 -3.18
N ASN A 54 -17.79 -5.60 -2.62
CA ASN A 54 -18.88 -6.24 -3.38
C ASN A 54 -19.98 -5.26 -3.81
N GLN A 55 -20.18 -4.15 -3.12
CA GLN A 55 -21.12 -3.10 -3.51
C GLN A 55 -20.55 -2.17 -4.58
N MET A 56 -19.24 -1.92 -4.55
CA MET A 56 -18.56 -1.02 -5.47
C MET A 56 -18.10 -1.69 -6.77
N LYS A 57 -17.91 -3.02 -6.78
CA LYS A 57 -17.45 -3.73 -7.98
C LYS A 57 -18.49 -3.57 -9.11
N THR A 58 -18.02 -3.09 -10.25
CA THR A 58 -18.82 -2.94 -11.48
C THR A 58 -18.33 -3.87 -12.60
N ILE A 59 -17.27 -4.65 -12.34
CA ILE A 59 -16.62 -5.51 -13.32
C ILE A 59 -17.25 -6.91 -13.30
N ASP A 60 -18.02 -7.22 -14.34
CA ASP A 60 -18.55 -8.57 -14.62
C ASP A 60 -17.69 -9.35 -15.64
N THR A 61 -16.63 -8.75 -16.18
CA THR A 61 -15.78 -9.37 -17.20
C THR A 61 -14.92 -10.50 -16.62
N PRO A 62 -14.95 -11.73 -17.18
CA PRO A 62 -14.13 -12.86 -16.71
C PRO A 62 -12.63 -12.56 -16.70
N LEU A 63 -11.89 -13.17 -15.77
CA LEU A 63 -10.45 -12.95 -15.57
C LEU A 63 -9.66 -13.19 -16.87
N GLU A 64 -10.01 -14.23 -17.62
CA GLU A 64 -9.33 -14.66 -18.85
C GLU A 64 -9.30 -13.56 -19.94
N GLN A 65 -10.27 -12.66 -19.89
CA GLN A 65 -10.50 -11.60 -20.88
C GLN A 65 -9.90 -10.24 -20.49
N ARG A 66 -9.27 -10.13 -19.30
CA ARG A 66 -8.65 -8.88 -18.82
C ARG A 66 -7.18 -8.73 -19.29
N SER A 67 -6.66 -7.50 -19.28
CA SER A 67 -5.23 -7.22 -19.52
C SER A 67 -4.32 -7.88 -18.47
N THR A 68 -2.99 -7.94 -18.68
CA THR A 68 -2.07 -8.55 -17.68
C THR A 68 -2.23 -7.95 -16.29
N TYR A 69 -2.34 -6.61 -16.20
CA TYR A 69 -2.60 -5.92 -14.94
C TYR A 69 -4.05 -6.15 -14.45
N GLY A 70 -5.05 -6.13 -15.35
CA GLY A 70 -6.44 -6.43 -14.99
C GLY A 70 -6.70 -7.89 -14.56
N LYS A 71 -5.81 -8.82 -14.95
CA LYS A 71 -5.75 -10.22 -14.50
C LYS A 71 -5.13 -10.35 -13.10
N ALA A 72 -4.49 -9.30 -12.59
CA ALA A 72 -3.82 -9.39 -11.30
C ALA A 72 -4.82 -9.26 -10.14
N PHE A 73 -5.78 -8.32 -10.19
CA PHE A 73 -6.75 -8.13 -9.12
C PHE A 73 -7.89 -7.17 -9.51
N LEU A 74 -8.99 -7.25 -8.77
CA LEU A 74 -9.96 -6.15 -8.66
C LEU A 74 -9.35 -5.05 -7.78
N GLN A 75 -9.28 -3.84 -8.34
CA GLN A 75 -8.76 -2.64 -7.68
C GLN A 75 -9.89 -1.64 -7.46
N LEU A 76 -10.07 -1.20 -6.22
CA LEU A 76 -11.03 -0.16 -5.86
C LEU A 76 -10.33 0.84 -4.95
N PHE A 77 -10.51 2.14 -5.20
CA PHE A 77 -9.79 3.21 -4.52
C PHE A 77 -10.68 3.99 -3.54
N ASN A 78 -10.05 4.63 -2.56
CA ASN A 78 -10.68 5.56 -1.61
C ASN A 78 -11.94 4.99 -0.95
N LEU A 79 -11.88 3.75 -0.47
CA LEU A 79 -12.98 3.13 0.26
C LEU A 79 -13.34 3.94 1.51
N TRP A 80 -12.38 4.68 2.10
CA TRP A 80 -12.66 5.60 3.21
C TRP A 80 -13.65 6.72 2.85
N CYS A 81 -13.70 7.18 1.60
CA CYS A 81 -14.66 8.18 1.14
C CYS A 81 -16.07 7.60 1.03
N GLU A 82 -16.16 6.30 0.78
CA GLU A 82 -17.41 5.60 0.48
C GLU A 82 -18.06 5.01 1.74
N ASP A 83 -17.24 4.65 2.73
CA ASP A 83 -17.69 3.92 3.92
C ASP A 83 -17.08 4.46 5.22
N GLU A 84 -17.92 5.10 6.04
CA GLU A 84 -17.54 5.60 7.37
C GLU A 84 -17.08 4.50 8.35
N VAL A 85 -17.44 3.22 8.12
CA VAL A 85 -16.88 2.11 8.88
C VAL A 85 -15.45 1.85 8.43
N VAL A 86 -15.19 1.68 7.14
CA VAL A 86 -13.84 1.43 6.61
C VAL A 86 -12.90 2.57 6.98
N LYS A 87 -13.37 3.82 6.89
CA LYS A 87 -12.64 5.03 7.29
C LYS A 87 -12.06 4.95 8.70
N LYS A 88 -12.74 4.31 9.66
CA LYS A 88 -12.24 4.15 11.04
C LYS A 88 -10.94 3.36 11.11
N LEU A 89 -10.77 2.33 10.26
CA LEU A 89 -9.51 1.61 10.14
C LEU A 89 -8.44 2.46 9.46
N ILE A 90 -8.80 3.07 8.32
CA ILE A 90 -7.88 3.85 7.49
C ILE A 90 -7.31 5.03 8.28
N PHE A 91 -8.13 5.69 9.10
CA PHE A 91 -7.77 6.85 9.92
C PHE A 91 -7.31 6.47 11.34
N SER A 92 -6.99 5.19 11.59
CA SER A 92 -6.55 4.77 12.92
C SER A 92 -5.22 5.41 13.32
N LYS A 93 -5.16 5.92 14.56
CA LYS A 93 -3.92 6.49 15.12
C LYS A 93 -2.80 5.45 15.15
N ARG A 94 -3.13 4.18 15.37
CA ARG A 94 -2.20 3.06 15.31
C ARG A 94 -1.43 3.02 13.98
N LEU A 95 -2.12 3.00 12.84
CA LEU A 95 -1.49 2.92 11.52
C LEU A 95 -0.77 4.23 11.16
N GLY A 96 -1.42 5.37 11.40
CA GLY A 96 -0.82 6.68 11.13
C GLY A 96 0.48 6.92 11.93
N LYS A 97 0.53 6.50 13.20
CA LYS A 97 1.73 6.60 14.01
C LYS A 97 2.86 5.70 13.51
N ILE A 98 2.57 4.45 13.14
CA ILE A 98 3.58 3.56 12.54
C ILE A 98 4.17 4.22 11.30
N ALA A 99 3.33 4.71 10.40
CA ALA A 99 3.77 5.40 9.19
C ALA A 99 4.65 6.62 9.50
N SER A 100 4.23 7.46 10.46
CA SER A 100 4.99 8.65 10.90
C SER A 100 6.34 8.29 11.49
N ASP A 101 6.41 7.24 12.31
CA ASP A 101 7.65 6.79 12.95
C ASP A 101 8.62 6.17 11.94
N LEU A 102 8.13 5.37 10.99
CA LEU A 102 8.94 4.79 9.91
C LEU A 102 9.47 5.88 8.97
N MET A 103 8.65 6.87 8.62
CA MET A 103 9.09 8.00 7.79
C MET A 103 9.90 9.04 8.58
N GLN A 104 9.95 8.95 9.91
CA GLN A 104 10.58 9.95 10.79
C GLN A 104 10.02 11.36 10.55
N THR A 105 8.70 11.46 10.46
CA THR A 105 7.94 12.71 10.28
C THR A 105 7.14 13.03 11.54
N ASP A 106 6.67 14.27 11.67
CA ASP A 106 5.85 14.72 12.81
C ASP A 106 4.36 14.45 12.62
N GLY A 107 3.95 14.06 11.42
CA GLY A 107 2.62 13.56 11.13
C GLY A 107 2.49 13.09 9.69
N VAL A 108 1.34 12.49 9.37
CA VAL A 108 1.05 11.93 8.06
C VAL A 108 -0.34 12.29 7.58
N ARG A 109 -0.46 12.42 6.26
CA ARG A 109 -1.73 12.47 5.52
C ARG A 109 -1.94 11.17 4.77
N ILE A 110 -3.20 10.90 4.43
CA ILE A 110 -3.51 9.90 3.40
C ILE A 110 -3.26 10.48 2.01
N TYR A 111 -2.58 9.71 1.17
CA TYR A 111 -2.53 9.95 -0.27
C TYR A 111 -3.79 9.36 -0.92
N HIS A 112 -3.95 8.04 -0.84
CA HIS A 112 -5.22 7.35 -1.04
C HIS A 112 -5.17 5.96 -0.37
N ASP A 113 -6.31 5.29 -0.29
CA ASP A 113 -6.39 3.87 0.04
C ASP A 113 -6.87 3.06 -1.17
N GLN A 114 -6.67 1.74 -1.14
CA GLN A 114 -7.24 0.85 -2.15
C GLN A 114 -7.38 -0.59 -1.64
N ALA A 115 -8.45 -1.25 -2.09
CA ALA A 115 -8.63 -2.69 -1.95
C ALA A 115 -8.06 -3.41 -3.18
N LEU A 116 -7.25 -4.44 -2.94
CA LEU A 116 -6.62 -5.27 -3.97
C LEU A 116 -7.04 -6.72 -3.79
N PHE A 117 -8.08 -7.14 -4.52
CA PHE A 117 -8.69 -8.47 -4.39
C PHE A 117 -8.25 -9.34 -5.58
N LYS A 118 -7.29 -10.23 -5.33
CA LYS A 118 -6.70 -11.11 -6.34
C LYS A 118 -7.43 -12.45 -6.36
N GLU A 119 -8.16 -12.71 -7.44
CA GLU A 119 -8.91 -13.95 -7.68
C GLU A 119 -7.99 -15.18 -7.72
N GLY A 120 -8.55 -16.37 -7.52
CA GLY A 120 -7.82 -17.62 -7.73
C GLY A 120 -7.40 -17.73 -9.20
N GLY A 121 -6.15 -18.13 -9.44
CA GLY A 121 -5.53 -18.07 -10.78
C GLY A 121 -5.07 -16.67 -11.22
N GLY A 122 -5.23 -15.65 -10.37
CA GLY A 122 -4.79 -14.28 -10.66
C GLY A 122 -3.27 -14.18 -10.90
N GLY A 123 -2.89 -13.40 -11.91
CA GLY A 123 -1.50 -13.26 -12.37
C GLY A 123 -0.58 -12.55 -11.38
N ILE A 124 0.70 -12.39 -11.76
CA ILE A 124 1.66 -11.60 -10.98
C ILE A 124 1.28 -10.11 -10.99
N THR A 125 1.78 -9.38 -10.01
CA THR A 125 1.92 -7.93 -10.10
C THR A 125 3.40 -7.67 -10.41
N PRO A 126 3.74 -7.07 -11.57
CA PRO A 126 5.13 -6.84 -11.99
C PRO A 126 5.99 -6.07 -10.98
N TRP A 127 7.31 -6.18 -11.09
CA TRP A 127 8.24 -5.27 -10.42
C TRP A 127 7.93 -3.81 -10.76
N HIS A 128 7.85 -2.96 -9.73
CA HIS A 128 7.64 -1.52 -9.85
C HIS A 128 8.06 -0.77 -8.58
N ALA A 129 8.09 0.55 -8.67
CA ALA A 129 8.21 1.47 -7.54
C ALA A 129 7.01 2.42 -7.55
N ASP A 130 6.23 2.46 -6.46
CA ASP A 130 4.99 3.24 -6.39
C ASP A 130 5.22 4.75 -6.61
N GLN A 131 6.36 5.28 -6.13
CA GLN A 131 6.67 6.70 -6.21
C GLN A 131 6.87 7.22 -7.65
N TYR A 132 6.99 6.33 -8.64
CA TYR A 132 6.91 6.69 -10.06
C TYR A 132 5.65 7.50 -10.39
N TYR A 133 4.52 7.13 -9.75
CA TYR A 133 3.20 7.70 -9.97
C TYR A 133 2.96 8.99 -9.18
N TRP A 134 3.65 9.20 -8.06
CA TRP A 134 3.29 10.27 -7.13
C TRP A 134 4.12 11.54 -7.36
N PRO A 135 3.49 12.69 -7.65
CA PRO A 135 4.16 13.99 -7.77
C PRO A 135 4.55 14.59 -6.40
N SER A 136 5.28 13.82 -5.59
CA SER A 136 5.75 14.22 -4.26
C SER A 136 7.15 14.84 -4.31
N GLN A 137 7.38 15.90 -3.54
CA GLN A 137 8.69 16.58 -3.50
C GLN A 137 9.79 15.75 -2.81
N THR A 138 9.44 14.86 -1.87
CA THR A 138 10.39 13.99 -1.15
C THR A 138 9.96 12.52 -1.22
N ASP A 139 10.82 11.63 -0.73
CA ASP A 139 10.55 10.19 -0.60
C ASP A 139 9.83 9.81 0.71
N LYS A 140 9.32 10.80 1.45
CA LYS A 140 8.57 10.61 2.70
C LYS A 140 7.14 10.16 2.40
N THR A 141 7.06 8.97 1.82
CA THR A 141 5.85 8.21 1.52
C THR A 141 6.03 6.77 1.99
N VAL A 142 4.94 6.16 2.45
CA VAL A 142 4.94 4.76 2.86
C VAL A 142 3.60 4.12 2.57
N THR A 143 3.62 2.97 1.90
CA THR A 143 2.46 2.13 1.68
C THR A 143 2.36 1.12 2.82
N ALA A 144 1.25 1.10 3.54
CA ALA A 144 0.86 0.00 4.41
C ALA A 144 0.08 -1.02 3.59
N TRP A 145 0.59 -2.23 3.47
CA TRP A 145 -0.04 -3.35 2.76
C TRP A 145 -0.54 -4.37 3.77
N MET A 146 -1.87 -4.47 3.88
CA MET A 146 -2.58 -5.18 4.94
C MET A 146 -3.42 -6.31 4.35
N PRO A 147 -2.92 -7.56 4.40
CA PRO A 147 -3.76 -8.74 4.19
C PRO A 147 -4.94 -8.75 5.14
N LEU A 148 -6.12 -9.07 4.61
CA LEU A 148 -7.31 -9.28 5.43
C LEU A 148 -7.40 -10.73 5.95
N GLN A 149 -6.36 -11.53 5.72
CA GLN A 149 -6.25 -12.95 6.03
C GLN A 149 -4.77 -13.39 6.03
N ALA A 150 -4.46 -14.53 6.62
CA ALA A 150 -3.14 -15.14 6.44
C ALA A 150 -2.86 -15.35 4.94
N THR A 151 -1.65 -15.01 4.50
CA THR A 151 -1.26 -15.07 3.08
C THR A 151 -0.05 -15.97 2.92
N PRO A 152 -0.23 -17.29 2.78
CA PRO A 152 0.85 -18.20 2.46
C PRO A 152 1.36 -17.95 1.03
N LEU A 153 2.51 -18.57 0.68
CA LEU A 153 3.21 -18.27 -0.57
C LEU A 153 2.34 -18.52 -1.82
N GLU A 154 1.49 -19.54 -1.79
CA GLU A 154 0.57 -19.90 -2.88
C GLU A 154 -0.51 -18.86 -3.15
N LEU A 155 -0.83 -17.98 -2.18
CA LEU A 155 -1.73 -16.83 -2.40
C LEU A 155 -1.01 -15.65 -3.09
N GLY A 156 0.29 -15.75 -3.32
CA GLY A 156 1.08 -14.72 -3.99
C GLY A 156 1.26 -13.46 -3.12
N PRO A 157 1.97 -13.53 -1.98
CA PRO A 157 2.28 -12.35 -1.17
C PRO A 157 3.20 -11.39 -1.92
N LEU A 158 3.48 -10.24 -1.29
CA LEU A 158 4.51 -9.32 -1.79
C LEU A 158 5.90 -9.96 -1.73
N GLU A 159 6.71 -9.58 -2.73
CA GLU A 159 8.15 -9.79 -2.77
C GLU A 159 8.81 -8.41 -2.82
N PHE A 160 9.78 -8.18 -1.93
CA PHE A 160 10.54 -6.94 -1.86
C PHE A 160 11.98 -7.15 -2.30
N SER A 161 12.58 -6.17 -2.97
CA SER A 161 14.02 -6.09 -3.12
C SER A 161 14.60 -5.17 -2.04
N ALA A 162 15.17 -5.76 -1.00
CA ALA A 162 15.64 -5.03 0.18
C ALA A 162 16.70 -3.99 -0.20
N ALA A 163 16.55 -2.75 0.30
CA ALA A 163 17.45 -1.63 0.03
C ALA A 163 17.52 -1.15 -1.44
N SER A 164 16.69 -1.68 -2.33
CA SER A 164 16.66 -1.31 -3.77
C SER A 164 16.35 0.17 -4.07
N HIS A 165 15.82 0.92 -3.10
CA HIS A 165 15.70 2.39 -3.13
C HIS A 165 17.02 3.15 -3.34
N GLN A 166 18.15 2.47 -3.50
CA GLN A 166 19.43 3.05 -3.90
C GLN A 166 19.65 3.01 -5.42
N ILE A 167 18.90 2.19 -6.16
CA ILE A 167 18.99 2.07 -7.62
C ILE A 167 18.05 3.07 -8.28
N VAL A 168 18.54 3.87 -9.22
CA VAL A 168 17.72 4.84 -9.99
C VAL A 168 17.10 4.20 -11.22
N GLU A 169 17.84 3.34 -11.93
CA GLU A 169 17.39 2.66 -13.15
C GLU A 169 16.13 1.82 -12.92
N GLY A 170 15.12 1.97 -13.79
CA GLY A 170 13.84 1.28 -13.71
C GLY A 170 12.77 2.03 -12.90
N ARG A 171 13.11 3.14 -12.23
CA ARG A 171 12.11 3.97 -11.51
C ARG A 171 11.21 4.76 -12.44
N GLU A 172 11.64 4.96 -13.66
CA GLU A 172 10.92 5.63 -14.74
C GLU A 172 9.92 4.72 -15.46
N LEU A 173 9.85 3.44 -15.09
CA LEU A 173 9.02 2.44 -15.76
C LEU A 173 7.64 2.36 -15.13
N GLU A 174 6.63 2.45 -15.99
CA GLU A 174 5.25 2.11 -15.64
C GLU A 174 5.12 0.60 -15.40
N ILE A 175 4.31 0.21 -14.41
CA ILE A 175 4.10 -1.20 -14.08
C ILE A 175 3.60 -2.01 -15.29
N GLY A 176 4.34 -3.04 -15.67
CA GLY A 176 4.01 -3.87 -16.82
C GLY A 176 5.07 -4.91 -17.14
N ASP A 177 4.94 -5.54 -18.31
CA ASP A 177 5.86 -6.60 -18.75
C ASP A 177 7.30 -6.07 -18.93
N GLU A 178 7.44 -4.82 -19.39
CA GLU A 178 8.74 -4.15 -19.53
C GLU A 178 9.38 -3.90 -18.15
N SER A 179 8.63 -3.38 -17.18
CA SER A 179 9.15 -3.14 -15.83
C SER A 179 9.54 -4.44 -15.14
N GLU A 180 8.76 -5.51 -15.30
CA GLU A 180 9.12 -6.85 -14.81
C GLU A 180 10.49 -7.28 -15.37
N ALA A 181 10.67 -7.22 -16.69
CA ALA A 181 11.88 -7.71 -17.34
C ALA A 181 13.13 -6.89 -16.97
N VAL A 182 13.05 -5.56 -17.09
CA VAL A 182 14.18 -4.65 -16.89
C VAL A 182 14.60 -4.63 -15.42
N ILE A 183 13.64 -4.44 -14.50
CA ILE A 183 13.94 -4.36 -13.06
C ILE A 183 14.43 -5.72 -12.56
N GLN A 184 13.81 -6.84 -12.97
CA GLN A 184 14.29 -8.16 -12.57
C GLN A 184 15.75 -8.41 -13.00
N GLN A 185 16.10 -8.05 -14.25
CA GLN A 185 17.48 -8.17 -14.71
C GLN A 185 18.43 -7.31 -13.87
N LYS A 186 18.05 -6.08 -13.57
CA LYS A 186 18.89 -5.17 -12.79
C LYS A 186 19.11 -5.64 -11.35
N LEU A 187 18.04 -6.11 -10.69
CA LEU A 187 18.09 -6.61 -9.33
C LEU A 187 18.98 -7.85 -9.20
N ARG A 188 19.00 -8.72 -10.22
CA ARG A 188 19.92 -9.87 -10.28
C ARG A 188 21.39 -9.45 -10.38
N VAL A 189 21.70 -8.38 -11.11
CA VAL A 189 23.09 -7.88 -11.29
C VAL A 189 23.61 -7.17 -10.04
N THR A 190 22.71 -6.54 -9.28
CA THR A 190 23.06 -5.73 -8.10
C THR A 190 23.07 -6.51 -6.80
N ASP A 191 22.68 -7.80 -6.83
CA ASP A 191 22.68 -8.74 -5.69
C ASP A 191 21.95 -8.23 -4.44
N PHE A 192 20.91 -7.42 -4.64
CA PHE A 192 20.02 -7.05 -3.55
C PHE A 192 19.23 -8.28 -3.06
N LYS A 193 19.02 -8.37 -1.75
CA LYS A 193 18.27 -9.49 -1.17
C LYS A 193 16.79 -9.40 -1.58
N HIS A 194 16.33 -10.39 -2.32
CA HIS A 194 14.91 -10.60 -2.58
C HIS A 194 14.27 -11.28 -1.38
N VAL A 195 13.16 -10.73 -0.88
CA VAL A 195 12.44 -11.23 0.28
C VAL A 195 11.00 -11.48 -0.09
N ILE A 196 10.66 -12.76 -0.19
CA ILE A 196 9.30 -13.27 -0.37
C ILE A 196 8.99 -14.21 0.79
N GLU A 197 8.02 -13.82 1.61
CA GLU A 197 7.66 -14.52 2.83
C GLU A 197 6.14 -14.48 3.03
N PRO A 198 5.55 -15.52 3.63
CA PRO A 198 4.13 -15.53 3.96
C PRO A 198 3.79 -14.45 4.99
N PHE A 199 2.52 -14.03 5.02
CA PHE A 199 2.02 -13.12 6.05
C PHE A 199 1.13 -13.85 7.04
N ASP A 200 1.37 -13.62 8.33
CA ASP A 200 0.46 -14.05 9.40
C ASP A 200 -0.82 -13.20 9.40
N ALA A 201 -1.91 -13.74 9.95
CA ALA A 201 -3.12 -12.95 10.15
C ALA A 201 -2.83 -11.74 11.06
N GLY A 202 -3.16 -10.53 10.61
CA GLY A 202 -2.92 -9.28 11.34
C GLY A 202 -1.49 -8.74 11.23
N GLU A 203 -0.63 -9.38 10.44
CA GLU A 203 0.66 -8.84 10.01
C GLU A 203 0.46 -7.83 8.87
N ILE A 204 1.21 -6.72 8.91
CA ILE A 204 1.17 -5.67 7.90
C ILE A 204 2.59 -5.35 7.48
N SER A 205 2.83 -5.22 6.17
CA SER A 205 4.08 -4.66 5.68
C SER A 205 3.95 -3.17 5.42
N PHE A 206 5.03 -2.45 5.63
CA PHE A 206 5.18 -1.04 5.30
C PHE A 206 6.36 -0.90 4.36
N HIS A 207 6.20 -0.21 3.24
CA HIS A 207 7.25 -0.05 2.25
C HIS A 207 7.27 1.36 1.67
N SER A 208 8.46 1.92 1.49
CA SER A 208 8.65 3.24 0.86
C SER A 208 8.26 3.19 -0.61
N GLY A 209 7.78 4.30 -1.17
CA GLY A 209 7.43 4.35 -2.59
C GLY A 209 8.59 4.07 -3.55
N TRP A 210 9.86 4.16 -3.11
CA TRP A 210 11.03 3.85 -3.95
C TRP A 210 11.58 2.44 -3.79
N VAL A 211 11.05 1.60 -2.89
CA VAL A 211 11.51 0.21 -2.83
C VAL A 211 10.86 -0.59 -3.94
N PHE A 212 11.67 -1.25 -4.76
CA PHE A 212 11.15 -2.16 -5.77
C PHE A 212 10.46 -3.33 -5.08
N HIS A 213 9.24 -3.59 -5.52
CA HIS A 213 8.43 -4.68 -5.03
C HIS A 213 7.54 -5.22 -6.15
N ARG A 214 7.06 -6.44 -5.94
CA ARG A 214 6.14 -7.15 -6.83
C ARG A 214 5.22 -8.04 -6.00
N ALA A 215 4.28 -8.71 -6.63
CA ALA A 215 3.48 -9.73 -5.96
C ALA A 215 3.39 -11.01 -6.79
N GLY A 216 3.48 -12.16 -6.12
CA GLY A 216 3.31 -13.45 -6.75
C GLY A 216 1.91 -13.66 -7.37
N ALA A 217 1.80 -14.65 -8.25
CA ALA A 217 0.52 -15.13 -8.73
C ALA A 217 -0.23 -15.84 -7.59
N ASN A 218 -1.55 -15.80 -7.64
CA ASN A 218 -2.40 -16.61 -6.76
C ASN A 218 -2.68 -17.95 -7.45
N VAL A 219 -1.97 -18.99 -7.04
CA VAL A 219 -2.10 -20.34 -7.63
C VAL A 219 -3.15 -21.20 -6.94
N THR A 220 -3.94 -20.60 -6.04
CA THR A 220 -5.04 -21.27 -5.34
C THR A 220 -6.39 -20.96 -5.99
N ASN A 221 -7.46 -21.56 -5.45
CA ASN A 221 -8.84 -21.23 -5.79
C ASN A 221 -9.47 -20.20 -4.83
N GLN A 222 -8.71 -19.65 -3.88
CA GLN A 222 -9.20 -18.70 -2.88
C GLN A 222 -8.88 -17.26 -3.28
N MET A 223 -9.75 -16.32 -2.96
CA MET A 223 -9.48 -14.89 -3.16
C MET A 223 -8.42 -14.40 -2.17
N ARG A 224 -7.33 -13.77 -2.63
CA ARG A 224 -6.41 -13.01 -1.78
C ARG A 224 -6.91 -11.58 -1.61
N LYS A 225 -7.29 -11.22 -0.38
CA LYS A 225 -7.85 -9.90 -0.05
C LYS A 225 -6.83 -9.03 0.69
N VAL A 226 -6.62 -7.83 0.18
CA VAL A 226 -5.70 -6.86 0.76
C VAL A 226 -6.36 -5.49 0.79
N MET A 227 -6.16 -4.78 1.89
CA MET A 227 -6.34 -3.34 1.96
C MET A 227 -4.97 -2.66 1.95
N THR A 228 -4.82 -1.54 1.26
CA THR A 228 -3.61 -0.73 1.35
C THR A 228 -3.94 0.72 1.68
N ILE A 229 -3.03 1.37 2.41
CA ILE A 229 -3.09 2.80 2.70
C ILE A 229 -1.75 3.39 2.29
N ILE A 230 -1.78 4.41 1.45
CA ILE A 230 -0.57 5.17 1.13
C ILE A 230 -0.57 6.41 2.01
N PHE A 231 0.46 6.55 2.83
CA PHE A 231 0.71 7.71 3.66
C PHE A 231 1.78 8.59 3.01
N MET A 232 1.66 9.89 3.24
CA MET A 232 2.69 10.88 2.94
C MET A 232 2.92 11.77 4.15
N ASP A 233 4.09 12.40 4.23
CA ASP A 233 4.37 13.45 5.20
C ASP A 233 3.24 14.49 5.24
N LYS A 234 2.83 14.94 6.45
CA LYS A 234 1.82 15.99 6.59
C LYS A 234 2.21 17.30 5.90
N ASP A 235 3.51 17.54 5.73
CA ASP A 235 4.08 18.71 5.06
C ASP A 235 4.55 18.40 3.64
N MET A 236 4.17 17.24 3.09
CA MET A 236 4.50 16.87 1.71
C MET A 236 4.02 17.94 0.74
N LYS A 237 4.93 18.43 -0.10
CA LYS A 237 4.63 19.39 -1.15
C LYS A 237 4.47 18.71 -2.49
N LEU A 238 3.56 19.25 -3.29
CA LEU A 238 3.38 18.82 -4.67
C LEU A 238 4.59 19.29 -5.50
N LYS A 239 5.25 18.39 -6.24
CA LYS A 239 6.26 18.78 -7.24
C LYS A 239 5.63 18.91 -8.63
N ALA A 240 6.35 19.57 -9.53
CA ALA A 240 5.98 19.55 -10.95
C ALA A 240 6.02 18.10 -11.46
N PRO A 241 4.96 17.63 -12.15
CA PRO A 241 4.91 16.25 -12.64
C PRO A 241 5.93 16.04 -13.77
N GLU A 242 6.57 14.87 -13.78
CA GLU A 242 7.60 14.50 -14.75
C GLU A 242 7.07 13.60 -15.87
N ASN A 243 5.88 13.02 -15.68
CA ASN A 243 5.27 12.11 -16.63
C ASN A 243 3.73 12.21 -16.60
N LYS A 244 3.08 11.61 -17.59
CA LYS A 244 1.61 11.61 -17.73
C LYS A 244 0.89 10.96 -16.52
N ASN A 245 1.54 10.00 -15.88
CA ASN A 245 0.95 9.25 -14.77
C ASN A 245 0.93 10.12 -13.50
N GLN A 246 1.97 10.90 -13.24
CA GLN A 246 1.99 11.91 -12.19
C GLN A 246 0.95 13.02 -12.40
N ILE A 247 0.67 13.40 -13.65
CA ILE A 247 -0.42 14.33 -13.97
C ILE A 247 -1.78 13.70 -13.63
N ASN A 248 -1.98 12.44 -14.01
CA ASN A 248 -3.20 11.70 -13.71
C ASN A 248 -3.42 11.57 -12.19
N ASP A 249 -2.38 11.18 -11.46
CA ASP A 249 -2.41 10.99 -10.01
C ASP A 249 -2.58 12.32 -9.26
N TRP A 250 -1.99 13.42 -9.74
CA TRP A 250 -2.31 14.75 -9.20
C TRP A 250 -3.80 15.05 -9.33
N ASN A 251 -4.35 14.95 -10.54
CA ASN A 251 -5.75 15.29 -10.79
C ASN A 251 -6.72 14.39 -10.03
N THR A 252 -6.34 13.13 -9.80
CA THR A 252 -7.21 12.13 -9.16
C THR A 252 -7.10 12.15 -7.63
N TRP A 253 -5.88 12.21 -7.09
CA TRP A 253 -5.60 11.98 -5.67
C TRP A 253 -5.22 13.24 -4.89
N CYS A 254 -4.90 14.33 -5.59
CA CYS A 254 -4.57 15.61 -4.97
C CYS A 254 -5.37 16.78 -5.60
N PRO A 255 -6.69 16.67 -5.72
CA PRO A 255 -7.50 17.68 -6.42
C PRO A 255 -7.36 19.05 -5.77
N GLY A 256 -7.03 20.06 -6.58
CA GLY A 256 -6.84 21.43 -6.11
C GLY A 256 -5.53 21.69 -5.37
N ALA A 257 -4.61 20.72 -5.28
CA ALA A 257 -3.25 20.99 -4.82
C ALA A 257 -2.46 21.81 -5.87
N THR A 258 -1.58 22.69 -5.42
CA THR A 258 -0.74 23.54 -6.28
C THR A 258 0.73 23.12 -6.20
N VAL A 259 1.45 23.15 -7.32
CA VAL A 259 2.89 22.86 -7.35
C VAL A 259 3.64 23.82 -6.42
N GLY A 260 4.50 23.25 -5.56
CA GLY A 260 5.30 23.98 -4.57
C GLY A 260 4.60 24.19 -3.22
N GLU A 261 3.31 23.92 -3.12
CA GLU A 261 2.52 24.03 -1.90
C GLU A 261 2.31 22.66 -1.23
N VAL A 262 1.97 22.68 0.07
CA VAL A 262 1.64 21.46 0.82
C VAL A 262 0.38 20.83 0.24
N ILE A 263 0.41 19.52 -0.01
CA ILE A 263 -0.74 18.75 -0.47
C ILE A 263 -1.76 18.69 0.68
N ASN A 264 -2.85 19.45 0.53
CA ASN A 264 -3.92 19.55 1.51
C ASN A 264 -5.28 19.64 0.81
N SER A 265 -5.58 18.67 -0.05
CA SER A 265 -6.89 18.56 -0.68
C SER A 265 -7.96 18.02 0.29
N PRO A 266 -9.26 18.13 -0.04
CA PRO A 266 -10.34 17.49 0.74
C PRO A 266 -10.17 15.97 0.93
N ILE A 267 -9.44 15.30 0.04
CA ILE A 267 -9.19 13.85 0.11
C ILE A 267 -7.79 13.49 0.61
N ASN A 268 -7.00 14.47 1.06
CA ASN A 268 -5.71 14.24 1.72
C ASN A 268 -5.65 14.80 3.16
N PRO A 269 -6.64 14.53 4.02
CA PRO A 269 -6.61 15.00 5.40
C PRO A 269 -5.45 14.37 6.20
N ILE A 270 -5.07 15.04 7.27
CA ILE A 270 -4.12 14.51 8.26
C ILE A 270 -4.79 13.32 8.96
N ILE A 271 -4.09 12.19 9.02
CA ILE A 271 -4.50 11.00 9.80
C ILE A 271 -3.89 11.06 11.20
N TYR A 272 -2.63 11.46 11.30
CA TYR A 272 -1.90 11.46 12.56
C TYR A 272 -0.92 12.62 12.62
N GLN A 273 -0.74 13.19 13.81
CA GLN A 273 0.30 14.16 14.12
C GLN A 273 0.67 14.04 15.61
N ARG A 274 1.93 14.32 15.95
CA ARG A 274 2.44 14.32 17.32
C ARG A 274 2.03 15.56 18.11
#